data_AF-A0A923B732-F1
#
_entry.id   AF-A0A923B732-F1
#
_cell.length_a   1.000
_cell.length_b   1.000
_cell.length_c   1.000
_cell.angle_alpha   90.00
_cell.angle_beta   90.00
_cell.angle_gamma   90.00
#
_symmetry.space_group_name_H-M   'P 1'
#
loop_
_entity.id
_entity.type
_entity.pdbx_description
1 polymer ?
#
loop_
_entity_poly.entity_id
_entity_poly.type
_entity_poly.pdbx_seq_one_letter_code
_entity_poly.pdbx_strand_id
1 'polypeptide(L)'
;TKVISNAVVSQPDGQGAMVQFEAAAPADKVVAHYKEQAKAAGFAIELEMNTNGTMMIAGQRKSDGSSLSVTATPGDMTSGQIIIGSKKG
;
A
#
# COMPACT_ATOMS: atom_id res chain seq x y z
N THR A 1 7.19 7.05 11.71
CA THR A 1 7.31 5.89 10.80
C THR A 1 8.75 5.80 10.36
N LYS A 2 9.40 4.63 10.42
CA LYS A 2 10.75 4.43 9.89
C LYS A 2 10.63 3.65 8.58
N VAL A 3 11.08 4.22 7.48
CA VAL A 3 11.13 3.47 6.21
C VAL A 3 12.27 2.48 6.33
N ILE A 4 11.96 1.20 6.20
CA ILE A 4 12.94 0.10 6.34
C ILE A 4 13.59 -0.18 5.00
N SER A 5 12.79 -0.19 3.94
CA SER A 5 13.27 -0.46 2.59
C SER A 5 12.30 0.12 1.56
N ASN A 6 12.82 0.88 0.59
CA ASN A 6 12.09 1.14 -0.64
C ASN A 6 12.76 0.37 -1.77
N ALA A 7 11.98 -0.42 -2.50
CA ALA A 7 12.44 -1.20 -3.63
C ALA A 7 11.55 -0.90 -4.83
N VAL A 8 12.11 -0.24 -5.84
CA VAL A 8 11.40 -0.07 -7.12
C VAL A 8 11.59 -1.36 -7.91
N VAL A 9 10.51 -2.10 -8.13
CA VAL A 9 10.52 -3.35 -8.90
C VAL A 9 10.08 -3.02 -10.33
N SER A 10 11.06 -2.80 -11.21
CA SER A 10 10.77 -2.67 -12.63
C SER A 10 10.56 -4.06 -13.22
N GLN A 11 9.31 -4.46 -13.50
CA GLN A 11 9.02 -5.70 -14.23
C GLN A 11 8.85 -5.41 -15.74
N PRO A 12 9.12 -6.39 -16.61
CA PRO A 12 8.99 -6.21 -18.07
C PRO A 12 7.58 -5.79 -18.51
N ASP A 13 6.55 -6.26 -17.79
CA ASP A 13 5.14 -6.03 -18.11
C ASP A 13 4.53 -4.80 -17.39
N GLY A 14 5.34 -4.04 -16.65
CA GLY A 14 4.92 -2.85 -15.90
C GLY A 14 5.89 -2.46 -14.79
N GLN A 15 5.97 -1.17 -14.45
CA GLN A 15 6.75 -0.73 -13.28
C GLN A 15 5.88 -0.84 -12.02
N GLY A 16 6.36 -1.64 -11.06
CA GLY A 16 5.75 -1.81 -9.75
C GLY A 16 6.64 -1.23 -8.65
N ALA A 17 6.23 -0.19 -7.93
CA ALA A 17 6.98 0.26 -6.76
C ALA A 17 6.57 -0.57 -5.54
N MET A 18 7.51 -1.21 -4.85
CA MET A 18 7.27 -1.89 -3.58
C MET A 18 7.98 -1.12 -2.45
N VAL A 19 7.22 -0.60 -1.50
CA VAL A 19 7.77 0.08 -0.33
C VAL A 19 7.44 -0.75 0.90
N GLN A 20 8.46 -1.15 1.64
CA GLN A 20 8.31 -1.80 2.95
C GLN A 20 8.77 -0.84 4.06
N PHE A 21 7.93 -0.64 5.05
CA PHE A 21 8.19 0.26 6.15
C PHE A 21 7.77 -0.37 7.46
N GLU A 22 8.32 0.11 8.56
CA GLU A 22 7.88 -0.27 9.89
C GLU A 22 7.44 0.98 10.67
N ALA A 23 6.34 0.81 11.38
CA ALA A 23 5.76 1.84 12.19
C ALA A 23 5.59 1.33 13.62
N ALA A 24 6.01 2.13 14.60
CA ALA A 24 5.62 1.93 16.00
C ALA A 24 4.13 2.27 16.25
N ALA A 25 3.39 2.66 15.21
CA ALA A 25 1.96 2.93 15.27
C ALA A 25 1.18 1.65 14.97
N PRO A 26 -0.05 1.49 15.49
CA PRO A 26 -0.87 0.32 15.22
C PRO A 26 -1.34 0.27 13.75
N ALA A 27 -1.61 -0.96 13.26
CA ALA A 27 -1.93 -1.23 11.85
C ALA A 27 -3.13 -0.42 11.33
N ASP A 28 -4.13 -0.17 12.17
CA ASP A 28 -5.29 0.66 11.85
C ASP A 28 -4.92 2.10 11.50
N LYS A 29 -4.03 2.72 12.29
CA LYS A 29 -3.57 4.10 12.05
C LYS A 29 -2.71 4.19 10.80
N VAL A 30 -1.88 3.19 10.58
CA VAL A 30 -1.05 3.10 9.38
C VAL A 30 -1.93 2.99 8.13
N VAL A 31 -2.83 2.00 8.08
CA VAL A 31 -3.69 1.79 6.92
C VAL A 31 -4.62 2.97 6.71
N ALA A 32 -5.20 3.56 7.76
CA ALA A 32 -6.03 4.76 7.65
C ALA A 32 -5.25 5.93 7.00
N HIS A 33 -4.02 6.17 7.44
CA HIS A 33 -3.17 7.21 6.88
C HIS A 33 -2.90 6.99 5.38
N TYR A 34 -2.51 5.78 4.99
CA TYR A 34 -2.26 5.48 3.57
C TYR A 34 -3.54 5.44 2.74
N LYS A 35 -4.67 5.04 3.32
CA LYS A 35 -5.99 5.10 2.69
C LYS A 35 -6.37 6.53 2.32
N GLU A 36 -6.12 7.48 3.22
CA GLU A 36 -6.34 8.90 2.96
C GLU A 36 -5.41 9.43 1.88
N GLN A 37 -4.11 9.09 1.95
CA GLN A 37 -3.16 9.48 0.90
C GLN A 37 -3.53 8.90 -0.47
N ALA A 38 -3.97 7.63 -0.51
CA ALA A 38 -4.44 6.98 -1.73
C ALA A 38 -5.63 7.71 -2.33
N LYS A 39 -6.65 8.03 -1.51
CA LYS A 39 -7.82 8.81 -1.93
C LYS A 39 -7.44 10.20 -2.41
N ALA A 40 -6.56 10.90 -1.69
CA ALA A 40 -6.05 12.22 -2.07
C ALA A 40 -5.28 12.18 -3.39
N ALA A 41 -4.58 11.07 -3.65
CA ALA A 41 -3.90 10.79 -4.91
C ALA A 41 -4.86 10.27 -6.01
N GLY A 42 -6.17 10.18 -5.76
CA GLY A 42 -7.16 9.76 -6.77
C GLY A 42 -7.31 8.24 -6.96
N PHE A 43 -6.75 7.42 -6.07
CA PHE A 43 -7.06 5.99 -6.03
C PHE A 43 -8.42 5.77 -5.37
N ALA A 44 -9.30 5.06 -6.07
CA ALA A 44 -10.53 4.55 -5.49
C ALA A 44 -10.20 3.26 -4.74
N ILE A 45 -10.37 3.25 -3.42
CA ILE A 45 -10.22 2.03 -2.61
C ILE A 45 -11.43 1.14 -2.88
N GLU A 46 -11.18 0.01 -3.52
CA GLU A 46 -12.21 -0.95 -3.94
C GLU A 46 -12.25 -2.18 -3.04
N LEU A 47 -11.12 -2.47 -2.37
CA LEU A 47 -10.98 -3.60 -1.48
C LEU A 47 -10.45 -3.13 -0.13
N GLU A 48 -11.07 -3.60 0.93
CA GLU A 48 -10.58 -3.49 2.29
C GLU A 48 -10.78 -4.85 2.97
N MET A 49 -9.69 -5.41 3.48
CA MET A 49 -9.66 -6.70 4.15
C MET A 49 -9.00 -6.52 5.51
N ASN A 50 -9.53 -7.24 6.49
CA ASN A 50 -8.91 -7.38 7.80
C ASN A 50 -8.92 -8.86 8.15
N THR A 51 -7.73 -9.46 8.22
CA THR A 51 -7.54 -10.89 8.48
C THR A 51 -6.57 -11.06 9.63
N ASN A 52 -7.03 -11.58 10.76
CA ASN A 52 -6.20 -11.84 11.95
C ASN A 52 -5.38 -10.62 12.41
N GLY A 53 -5.94 -9.42 12.30
CA GLY A 53 -5.26 -8.16 12.64
C GLY A 53 -4.43 -7.57 11.50
N THR A 54 -4.11 -8.34 10.46
CA THR A 54 -3.51 -7.81 9.23
C THR A 54 -4.56 -7.07 8.43
N MET A 55 -4.32 -5.79 8.18
CA MET A 55 -5.19 -4.95 7.38
C MET A 55 -4.61 -4.80 5.98
N MET A 56 -5.44 -4.99 4.97
CA MET A 56 -5.06 -4.78 3.57
C MET A 56 -6.11 -3.90 2.90
N ILE A 57 -5.65 -2.87 2.21
CA ILE A 57 -6.49 -2.10 1.29
C ILE A 57 -5.94 -2.26 -0.12
N ALA A 58 -6.83 -2.38 -1.09
CA ALA A 58 -6.45 -2.25 -2.49
C ALA A 58 -7.37 -1.23 -3.17
N GLY A 59 -6.77 -0.46 -4.06
CA GLY A 59 -7.48 0.54 -4.84
C GLY A 59 -6.91 0.65 -6.23
N GLN A 60 -7.72 1.22 -7.11
CA GLN A 60 -7.34 1.51 -8.49
C GLN A 60 -7.57 2.97 -8.80
N ARG A 61 -6.65 3.56 -9.55
CA ARG A 61 -6.77 4.90 -10.06
C ARG A 61 -7.34 4.82 -11.47
N LYS A 62 -8.56 5.34 -11.65
CA LYS A 62 -9.24 5.30 -12.96
C LYS A 62 -8.57 6.15 -14.04
N SER A 63 -7.75 7.13 -13.66
CA SER A 63 -7.12 8.04 -14.63
C SER A 63 -6.01 7.39 -15.45
N ASP A 64 -5.23 6.48 -14.84
CA ASP A 64 -4.08 5.82 -15.48
C ASP A 64 -4.15 4.29 -15.41
N GLY A 65 -5.16 3.72 -14.74
CA GLY A 65 -5.29 2.28 -14.54
C GLY A 65 -4.29 1.70 -13.54
N SER A 66 -3.60 2.53 -12.75
CA SER A 66 -2.67 2.06 -11.74
C SER A 66 -3.42 1.41 -10.58
N SER A 67 -2.86 0.32 -10.08
CA SER A 67 -3.32 -0.33 -8.85
C SER A 67 -2.41 0.03 -7.69
N LEU A 68 -3.00 0.16 -6.51
CA LEU A 68 -2.34 0.36 -5.24
C LEU A 68 -2.83 -0.73 -4.30
N SER A 69 -1.92 -1.42 -3.63
CA SER A 69 -2.25 -2.21 -2.45
C SER A 69 -1.38 -1.79 -1.28
N VAL A 70 -1.99 -1.69 -0.11
CA VAL A 70 -1.32 -1.38 1.15
C VAL A 70 -1.71 -2.47 2.13
N THR A 71 -0.72 -3.18 2.64
CA THR A 71 -0.88 -4.22 3.65
C THR A 71 -0.15 -3.77 4.90
N ALA A 72 -0.80 -3.83 6.05
CA ALA A 72 -0.19 -3.60 7.35
C ALA A 72 -0.41 -4.82 8.23
N THR A 73 0.70 -5.43 8.63
CA THR A 73 0.73 -6.60 9.50
C THR A 73 1.13 -6.16 10.90
N PRO A 74 0.31 -6.41 11.93
CA PRO A 74 0.66 -6.12 13.30
C PRO A 74 1.75 -7.08 13.80
N GLY A 75 2.67 -6.57 14.62
CA GLY A 75 3.77 -7.30 15.25
C GLY A 75 4.36 -6.44 16.38
N ASP A 76 5.62 -6.67 16.77
CA ASP A 76 6.33 -5.79 17.72
C ASP A 76 6.39 -4.33 17.22
N MET A 77 6.54 -4.18 15.90
CA MET A 77 6.20 -2.97 15.15
C MET A 77 5.28 -3.36 14.01
N THR A 78 4.42 -2.45 13.59
CA THR A 78 3.56 -2.67 12.42
C THR A 78 4.43 -2.65 11.17
N SER A 79 4.52 -3.79 10.50
CA SER A 79 5.16 -3.89 9.19
C SER A 79 4.16 -3.54 8.11
N GLY A 80 4.46 -2.53 7.32
CA GLY A 80 3.65 -2.07 6.22
C GLY A 80 4.32 -2.34 4.87
N GLN A 81 3.55 -2.80 3.91
CA GLN A 81 3.96 -3.03 2.53
C GLN A 81 3.01 -2.26 1.61
N ILE A 82 3.57 -1.44 0.73
CA ILE A 82 2.85 -0.70 -0.30
C ILE A 82 3.32 -1.22 -1.64
N ILE A 83 2.39 -1.62 -2.49
CA ILE A 83 2.66 -2.02 -3.86
C ILE A 83 1.87 -1.10 -4.76
N ILE A 84 2.56 -0.38 -5.66
CA ILE A 84 1.93 0.46 -6.67
C ILE A 84 2.28 -0.17 -8.01
N GLY A 85 1.31 -0.78 -8.67
CA GLY A 85 1.45 -1.28 -10.03
C GLY A 85 1.00 -0.22 -11.04
N SER A 86 1.90 0.23 -11.90
CA SER A 86 1.51 0.97 -13.10
C SER A 86 1.42 0.01 -14.28
N LYS A 87 0.23 -0.13 -14.86
CA LYS A 87 0.09 -0.82 -16.14
C LYS A 87 0.60 0.15 -17.21
N LYS A 88 1.75 -0.16 -17.82
CA LYS A 88 2.11 0.51 -19.07
C LYS A 88 1.02 0.14 -20.07
N GLY A 89 0.20 1.13 -20.44
CA GLY A 89 -0.66 1.04 -21.62
C GLY A 89 0.17 0.85 -22.87
#